data_AF-A0A2Z7BS01-F1
#
_entry.id   AF-A0A2Z7BS01-F1
#
_cell.length_a   1.000
_cell.length_b   1.000
_cell.length_c   1.000
_cell.angle_alpha   90.00
_cell.angle_beta   90.00
_cell.angle_gamma   90.00
#
_symmetry.space_group_name_H-M   'P 1'
#
loop_
_entity.id
_entity.type
_entity.pdbx_description
1 polymer ?
#
loop_
_entity_poly.entity_id
_entity_poly.type
_entity_poly.pdbx_seq_one_letter_code
_entity_poly.pdbx_strand_id
1 'polypeptide(L)'
;MAAEIKTLKISSDSRAMILFERFGFTHTGQANISVSSVSVDSPGASADPSHLGFFFLTEESLNQVLIEIQQTPFSCVLESKYITPLFTFRYLYPPPRSSFEHSYPITSPNEYSLFFANCAPDSAVSMEVRTELYNLDGSVKDYLSAGLTQLPSLYFIFSVVYFTFFGIWIFVCLKNRKVVHRIHALMALLVIMKALNLLAAAEYKHYVKVTGTPHGWDVLFYIFQFIRVVLLFTVIILIGTGWSFLNPFLQEREKKVLMIVIPLQVLANVASVVIGETGPFFKDWVIWNQVFLLADIICCCAIIFPIVWSIRSLREASKTDKADRTSITQLTLFRQFYIVVIGYLCFTRIVVFALWTIAAYKYLWVANAAEEIASLAFYAVIFYMFRPVERNEYFLLDEE
;
A
#
# COMPACT_ATOMS: atom_id res chain seq x y z
N MET A 1 -1.54 7.16 -1.49
CA MET A 1 -2.45 7.71 -2.53
C MET A 1 -2.85 9.10 -2.08
N ALA A 2 -1.96 10.06 -2.32
CA ALA A 2 -2.12 11.48 -2.02
C ALA A 2 -3.43 12.07 -2.58
N ALA A 3 -3.79 13.26 -2.08
CA ALA A 3 -4.90 14.12 -2.51
C ALA A 3 -5.27 13.96 -4.00
N GLU A 4 -6.55 13.91 -4.33
CA GLU A 4 -7.03 13.75 -5.72
C GLU A 4 -7.12 15.10 -6.45
N ILE A 5 -6.98 16.19 -5.71
CA ILE A 5 -6.55 17.48 -6.25
C ILE A 5 -5.04 17.57 -6.06
N LYS A 6 -4.28 17.54 -7.15
CA LYS A 6 -2.82 17.62 -7.13
C LYS A 6 -2.35 18.91 -7.77
N THR A 7 -1.24 19.43 -7.27
CA THR A 7 -0.49 20.51 -7.92
C THR A 7 0.96 20.07 -7.99
N LEU A 8 1.43 19.85 -9.22
CA LEU A 8 2.73 19.25 -9.52
C LEU A 8 3.54 20.26 -10.33
N LYS A 9 4.75 20.53 -9.87
CA LYS A 9 5.69 21.40 -10.57
C LYS A 9 6.79 20.58 -11.20
N ILE A 10 6.95 20.75 -12.50
CA ILE A 10 8.02 20.13 -13.28
C ILE A 10 9.00 21.24 -13.69
N SER A 11 10.29 20.94 -13.64
CA SER A 11 11.35 21.90 -13.93
C SER A 11 12.39 21.24 -14.82
N SER A 12 12.61 21.78 -16.02
CA SER A 12 13.59 21.31 -16.99
C SER A 12 13.54 19.78 -17.21
N ASP A 13 12.34 19.23 -17.36
CA ASP A 13 12.14 17.79 -17.57
C ASP A 13 12.21 17.45 -19.07
N SER A 14 13.14 16.56 -19.43
CA SER A 14 13.39 16.13 -20.82
C SER A 14 12.77 14.76 -21.16
N ARG A 15 11.96 14.18 -20.27
CA ARG A 15 11.29 12.90 -20.55
C ARG A 15 10.28 13.06 -21.69
N ALA A 16 10.29 12.11 -22.63
CA ALA A 16 9.33 12.07 -23.75
C ALA A 16 7.89 11.83 -23.31
N MET A 17 7.67 11.16 -22.17
CA MET A 17 6.36 10.96 -21.57
C MET A 17 6.45 11.07 -20.04
N ILE A 18 5.47 11.74 -19.45
CA ILE A 18 5.36 11.96 -18.01
C ILE A 18 3.96 11.55 -17.56
N LEU A 19 3.86 10.59 -16.65
CA LEU A 19 2.60 10.17 -16.02
C LEU A 19 2.30 11.08 -14.83
N PHE A 20 1.18 11.78 -14.87
CA PHE A 20 0.75 12.65 -13.76
C PHE A 20 -0.12 11.89 -12.76
N GLU A 21 -1.14 11.19 -13.25
CA GLU A 21 -2.19 10.64 -12.40
C GLU A 21 -2.91 9.46 -13.07
N ARG A 22 -3.42 8.51 -12.26
CA ARG A 22 -4.27 7.40 -12.71
C ARG A 22 -5.57 7.48 -11.92
N PHE A 23 -6.71 7.50 -12.62
CA PHE A 23 -8.02 7.68 -12.01
C PHE A 23 -9.09 6.82 -12.68
N GLY A 24 -9.91 6.15 -11.87
CA GLY A 24 -11.04 5.33 -12.31
C GLY A 24 -12.30 6.17 -12.46
N PHE A 25 -12.67 6.47 -13.69
CA PHE A 25 -13.86 7.24 -14.00
C PHE A 25 -15.12 6.37 -14.15
N THR A 26 -16.24 6.97 -13.78
CA THR A 26 -17.59 6.53 -14.07
C THR A 26 -18.14 7.31 -15.28
N HIS A 27 -19.39 7.04 -15.67
CA HIS A 27 -20.06 7.76 -16.77
C HIS A 27 -20.34 9.24 -16.46
N THR A 28 -20.17 9.66 -15.20
CA THR A 28 -20.31 11.06 -14.76
C THR A 28 -18.96 11.70 -14.42
N GLY A 29 -17.87 11.10 -14.88
CA GLY A 29 -16.51 11.55 -14.61
C GLY A 29 -16.21 12.92 -15.21
N GLN A 30 -15.43 13.71 -14.49
CA GLN A 30 -14.94 15.02 -14.91
C GLN A 30 -13.46 15.13 -14.60
N ALA A 31 -12.69 15.61 -15.57
CA ALA A 31 -11.28 15.92 -15.40
C ALA A 31 -11.04 17.40 -15.65
N ASN A 32 -10.74 18.17 -14.61
CA ASN A 32 -10.30 19.55 -14.77
C ASN A 32 -8.77 19.60 -14.71
N ILE A 33 -8.16 20.11 -15.77
CA ILE A 33 -6.71 20.19 -15.90
C ILE A 33 -6.35 21.65 -16.14
N SER A 34 -5.47 22.15 -15.29
CA SER A 34 -4.92 23.50 -15.37
C SER A 34 -3.40 23.43 -15.46
N VAL A 35 -2.84 24.21 -16.36
CA VAL A 35 -1.39 24.30 -16.56
C VAL A 35 -1.02 25.77 -16.52
N SER A 36 0.07 26.08 -15.84
CA SER A 36 0.57 27.45 -15.69
C SER A 36 2.10 27.48 -15.68
N SER A 37 2.67 28.67 -15.82
CA SER A 37 4.12 28.90 -15.77
C SER A 37 4.89 28.03 -16.77
N VAL A 38 4.32 27.83 -17.97
CA VAL A 38 4.90 26.96 -19.01
C VAL A 38 6.13 27.63 -19.64
N SER A 39 7.25 26.92 -19.62
CA SER A 39 8.45 27.25 -20.39
C SER A 39 8.97 25.99 -21.10
N VAL A 40 9.48 26.18 -22.31
CA VAL A 40 10.06 25.12 -23.13
C VAL A 40 11.43 25.58 -23.58
N ASP A 41 12.47 24.88 -23.10
CA ASP A 41 13.85 25.14 -23.47
C ASP A 41 14.26 24.16 -24.58
N SER A 42 14.69 24.66 -25.73
CA SER A 42 15.14 23.83 -26.86
C SER A 42 16.42 24.40 -27.50
N PRO A 43 17.57 23.69 -27.46
CA PRO A 43 18.89 24.24 -27.82
C PRO A 43 19.21 24.31 -29.32
N GLY A 44 18.24 24.19 -30.23
CA GLY A 44 18.53 24.17 -31.69
C GLY A 44 17.43 24.68 -32.63
N ALA A 45 16.15 24.63 -32.22
CA ALA A 45 15.02 25.18 -32.96
C ALA A 45 13.85 25.44 -31.99
N SER A 46 12.98 26.41 -32.27
CA SER A 46 11.76 26.61 -31.48
C SER A 46 10.90 25.34 -31.53
N ALA A 47 10.66 24.71 -30.37
CA ALA A 47 9.81 23.53 -30.27
C ALA A 47 8.41 23.84 -30.83
N ASP A 48 7.90 22.99 -31.72
CA ASP A 48 6.54 23.15 -32.23
C ASP A 48 5.52 22.87 -31.10
N PRO A 49 4.68 23.84 -30.71
CA PRO A 49 3.67 23.65 -29.67
C PRO A 49 2.65 22.53 -29.98
N SER A 50 2.56 22.05 -31.24
CA SER A 50 1.78 20.86 -31.61
C SER A 50 2.26 19.58 -30.94
N HIS A 51 3.57 19.48 -30.73
CA HIS A 51 4.27 18.25 -30.34
C HIS A 51 4.38 18.09 -28.82
N LEU A 52 3.73 18.99 -28.08
CA LEU A 52 3.71 19.07 -26.63
C LEU A 52 2.26 19.09 -26.17
N GLY A 53 1.84 18.14 -25.34
CA GLY A 53 0.44 18.06 -24.99
C GLY A 53 0.07 16.98 -23.99
N PHE A 54 -1.16 17.08 -23.50
CA PHE A 54 -1.76 16.15 -22.56
C PHE A 54 -2.72 15.21 -23.27
N PHE A 55 -2.76 13.97 -22.81
CA PHE A 55 -3.67 12.95 -23.30
C PHE A 55 -4.02 11.96 -22.20
N PHE A 56 -5.17 11.32 -22.35
CA PHE A 56 -5.54 10.16 -21.58
C PHE A 56 -5.20 8.87 -22.30
N LEU A 57 -4.82 7.87 -21.52
CA LEU A 57 -4.54 6.52 -21.99
C LEU A 57 -5.18 5.50 -21.03
N THR A 58 -5.84 4.49 -21.60
CA THR A 58 -6.35 3.35 -20.83
C THR A 58 -5.27 2.27 -20.74
N GLU A 59 -5.37 1.39 -19.74
CA GLU A 59 -4.43 0.28 -19.57
C GLU A 59 -4.46 -0.69 -20.75
N GLU A 60 -5.63 -0.91 -21.36
CA GLU A 60 -5.78 -1.76 -22.56
C GLU A 60 -5.03 -1.18 -23.77
N SER A 61 -5.09 0.15 -23.95
CA SER A 61 -4.46 0.85 -25.06
C SER A 61 -2.97 1.10 -24.85
N LEU A 62 -2.47 1.02 -23.61
CA LEU A 62 -1.06 1.23 -23.28
C LEU A 62 -0.13 0.30 -24.06
N ASN A 63 -0.47 -0.99 -24.12
CA ASN A 63 0.35 -1.97 -24.85
C ASN A 63 0.42 -1.65 -26.36
N GLN A 64 -0.69 -1.21 -26.94
CA GLN A 64 -0.77 -0.86 -28.37
C GLN A 64 0.08 0.37 -28.68
N VAL A 65 0.01 1.40 -27.83
CA VAL A 65 0.85 2.61 -27.93
C VAL A 65 2.32 2.28 -27.78
N LEU A 66 2.70 1.42 -26.81
CA LEU A 66 4.09 1.00 -26.66
C LEU A 66 4.63 0.27 -27.89
N ILE A 67 3.83 -0.61 -28.49
CA ILE A 67 4.19 -1.31 -29.73
C ILE A 67 4.33 -0.30 -30.89
N GLU A 68 3.43 0.66 -31.01
CA GLU A 68 3.48 1.70 -32.06
C GLU A 68 4.74 2.57 -31.94
N ILE A 69 5.10 2.98 -30.72
CA ILE A 69 6.34 3.73 -30.43
C ILE A 69 7.58 2.89 -30.78
N GLN A 70 7.59 1.59 -30.46
CA GLN A 70 8.70 0.69 -30.79
C GLN A 70 8.87 0.49 -32.30
N GLN A 71 7.75 0.43 -33.04
CA GLN A 71 7.76 0.23 -34.49
C GLN A 71 8.03 1.53 -35.26
N THR A 72 7.65 2.68 -34.71
CA THR A 72 7.79 4.01 -35.33
C THR A 72 8.38 5.03 -34.35
N PRO A 73 9.68 4.92 -34.01
CA PRO A 73 10.30 5.72 -32.94
C PRO A 73 10.37 7.23 -33.23
N PHE A 74 10.12 7.66 -34.47
CA PHE A 74 10.11 9.06 -34.88
C PHE A 74 8.70 9.69 -34.88
N SER A 75 7.65 8.91 -34.64
CA SER A 75 6.27 9.41 -34.60
C SER A 75 5.92 9.93 -33.22
N CYS A 76 5.22 11.06 -33.15
CA CYS A 76 4.77 11.60 -31.88
C CYS A 76 3.57 10.80 -31.35
N VAL A 77 3.61 10.41 -30.07
CA VAL A 77 2.51 9.68 -29.41
C VAL A 77 1.17 10.44 -29.44
N LEU A 78 1.21 11.77 -29.57
CA LEU A 78 0.02 12.62 -29.70
C LEU A 78 -0.77 12.39 -31.00
N GLU A 79 -0.19 11.73 -31.99
CA GLU A 79 -0.84 11.38 -33.26
C GLU A 79 -1.42 9.95 -33.26
N SER A 80 -1.15 9.17 -32.21
CA SER A 80 -1.64 7.80 -32.10
C SER A 80 -3.17 7.75 -32.06
N LYS A 81 -3.75 6.74 -32.72
CA LYS A 81 -5.20 6.50 -32.70
C LYS A 81 -5.70 5.86 -31.42
N TYR A 82 -4.79 5.40 -30.56
CA TYR A 82 -5.11 4.67 -29.32
C TYR A 82 -5.17 5.59 -28.09
N ILE A 83 -4.85 6.88 -28.25
CA ILE A 83 -4.92 7.87 -27.17
C ILE A 83 -6.23 8.66 -27.24
N THR A 84 -6.62 9.25 -26.11
CA THR A 84 -7.66 10.29 -26.06
C THR A 84 -6.96 11.64 -25.88
N PRO A 85 -6.72 12.42 -26.95
CA PRO A 85 -6.01 13.70 -26.85
C PRO A 85 -6.85 14.72 -26.07
N LEU A 86 -6.20 15.52 -25.23
CA LEU A 86 -6.86 16.55 -24.42
C LEU A 86 -6.59 17.95 -24.96
N PHE A 87 -5.35 18.42 -24.85
CA PHE A 87 -4.90 19.68 -25.42
C PHE A 87 -3.40 19.67 -25.68
N THR A 88 -2.98 20.50 -26.63
CA THR A 88 -1.57 20.75 -26.94
C THR A 88 -1.19 22.17 -26.55
N PHE A 89 0.11 22.47 -26.55
CA PHE A 89 0.60 23.81 -26.22
C PHE A 89 0.25 24.86 -27.28
N ARG A 90 -0.37 24.49 -28.41
CA ARG A 90 -0.97 25.44 -29.35
C ARG A 90 -2.00 26.36 -28.67
N TYR A 91 -2.75 25.87 -27.70
CA TYR A 91 -3.74 26.67 -26.95
C TYR A 91 -3.11 27.69 -25.99
N LEU A 92 -1.81 27.59 -25.75
CA LEU A 92 -1.01 28.53 -24.96
C LEU A 92 -0.36 29.62 -25.84
N TYR A 93 -0.59 29.62 -27.17
CA TYR A 93 0.02 30.54 -28.13
C TYR A 93 -1.05 31.34 -28.93
N PRO A 94 -0.93 32.67 -29.13
CA PRO A 94 0.13 33.61 -28.67
C PRO A 94 -0.19 34.27 -27.30
N PRO A 95 0.75 35.04 -26.71
CA PRO A 95 0.57 35.75 -25.44
C PRO A 95 -0.76 36.55 -25.39
N PRO A 96 -1.47 36.58 -24.26
CA PRO A 96 -0.91 36.69 -22.90
C PRO A 96 -1.06 35.45 -22.01
N ARG A 97 -1.53 34.31 -22.54
CA ARG A 97 -1.91 33.16 -21.70
C ARG A 97 -0.73 32.23 -21.43
N SER A 98 0.00 32.50 -20.34
CA SER A 98 0.95 31.55 -19.73
C SER A 98 0.26 30.42 -18.94
N SER A 99 -1.08 30.38 -18.97
CA SER A 99 -1.91 29.36 -18.35
C SER A 99 -3.10 28.95 -19.21
N PHE A 100 -3.50 27.69 -19.07
CA PHE A 100 -4.67 27.10 -19.70
C PHE A 100 -5.42 26.24 -18.69
N GLU A 101 -6.73 26.37 -18.64
CA GLU A 101 -7.61 25.56 -17.79
C GLU A 101 -8.77 25.06 -18.65
N HIS A 102 -9.02 23.75 -18.58
CA HIS A 102 -10.15 23.14 -19.27
C HIS A 102 -10.67 21.92 -18.53
N SER A 103 -11.99 21.76 -18.56
CA SER A 103 -12.69 20.62 -17.99
C SER A 103 -13.17 19.69 -19.08
N TYR A 104 -12.77 18.43 -18.97
CA TYR A 104 -13.07 17.36 -19.93
C TYR A 104 -14.11 16.40 -19.32
N PRO A 105 -15.32 16.32 -19.89
CA PRO A 105 -16.31 15.33 -19.47
C PRO A 105 -15.91 13.94 -19.98
N ILE A 106 -15.95 12.95 -19.11
CA ILE A 106 -15.63 11.56 -19.45
C ILE A 106 -16.90 10.83 -19.87
N THR A 107 -17.00 10.47 -21.15
CA THR A 107 -18.17 9.79 -21.71
C THR A 107 -18.15 8.27 -21.49
N SER A 108 -16.96 7.68 -21.51
CA SER A 108 -16.77 6.23 -21.43
C SER A 108 -16.16 5.86 -20.07
N PRO A 109 -16.83 5.08 -19.22
CA PRO A 109 -16.29 4.71 -17.92
C PRO A 109 -15.11 3.74 -18.08
N ASN A 110 -13.93 4.18 -17.68
CA ASN A 110 -12.72 3.35 -17.63
C ASN A 110 -11.73 3.93 -16.61
N GLU A 111 -10.63 3.23 -16.39
CA GLU A 111 -9.47 3.78 -15.72
C GLU A 111 -8.54 4.44 -16.72
N TYR A 112 -8.28 5.73 -16.49
CA TYR A 112 -7.48 6.55 -17.37
C TYR A 112 -6.23 7.03 -16.63
N SER A 113 -5.12 7.01 -17.36
CA SER A 113 -3.85 7.57 -16.94
C SER A 113 -3.62 8.87 -17.71
N LEU A 114 -3.42 9.97 -16.99
CA LEU A 114 -3.11 11.29 -17.54
C LEU A 114 -1.62 11.39 -17.84
N PHE A 115 -1.29 11.52 -19.11
CA PHE A 115 0.08 11.69 -19.56
C PHE A 115 0.30 13.07 -20.17
N PHE A 116 1.53 13.56 -20.04
CA PHE A 116 2.09 14.60 -20.89
C PHE A 116 3.10 13.97 -21.84
N ALA A 117 3.02 14.32 -23.12
CA ALA A 117 4.02 13.96 -24.12
C ALA A 117 4.89 15.17 -24.47
N ASN A 118 6.19 14.90 -24.54
CA ASN A 118 7.17 15.77 -25.16
C ASN A 118 7.79 15.06 -26.38
N CYS A 119 7.27 15.38 -27.57
CA CYS A 119 7.80 14.88 -28.83
C CYS A 119 8.78 15.85 -29.51
N ALA A 120 9.11 16.98 -28.88
CA ALA A 120 10.08 17.92 -29.42
C ALA A 120 11.51 17.45 -29.05
N PRO A 121 12.38 17.19 -30.04
CA PRO A 121 13.72 16.65 -29.79
C PRO A 121 14.57 17.63 -28.98
N ASP A 122 15.39 17.08 -28.07
CA ASP A 122 16.30 17.81 -27.19
C ASP A 122 15.66 18.94 -26.38
N SER A 123 14.34 18.88 -26.16
CA SER A 123 13.61 19.90 -25.43
C SER A 123 13.37 19.51 -23.97
N ALA A 124 13.39 20.51 -23.09
CA ALA A 124 13.05 20.37 -21.68
C ALA A 124 11.88 21.29 -21.34
N VAL A 125 10.91 20.77 -20.58
CA VAL A 125 9.70 21.50 -20.22
C VAL A 125 9.71 21.82 -18.73
N SER A 126 9.35 23.05 -18.39
CA SER A 126 8.98 23.45 -17.04
C SER A 126 7.55 23.93 -17.02
N MET A 127 6.74 23.45 -16.08
CA MET A 127 5.35 23.89 -15.91
C MET A 127 4.83 23.50 -14.54
N GLU A 128 3.79 24.20 -14.10
CA GLU A 128 2.98 23.83 -12.94
C GLU A 128 1.63 23.31 -13.43
N VAL A 129 1.33 22.06 -13.09
CA VAL A 129 0.12 21.34 -13.51
C VAL A 129 -0.74 21.09 -12.28
N ARG A 130 -1.98 21.56 -12.32
CA ARG A 130 -2.97 21.25 -11.30
C ARG A 130 -4.09 20.41 -11.91
N THR A 131 -4.31 19.23 -11.33
CA THR A 131 -5.34 18.27 -11.73
C THR A 131 -6.42 18.22 -10.65
N GLU A 132 -7.68 18.19 -11.09
CA GLU A 132 -8.85 17.93 -10.26
C GLU A 132 -9.69 16.87 -10.99
N LEU A 133 -9.57 15.62 -10.55
CA LEU A 133 -10.28 14.48 -11.13
C LEU A 133 -11.36 14.01 -10.15
N TYR A 134 -12.59 13.85 -10.64
CA TYR A 134 -13.71 13.42 -9.80
C TYR A 134 -14.81 12.73 -10.61
N ASN A 135 -15.62 11.96 -9.91
CA ASN A 135 -16.90 11.44 -10.38
C ASN A 135 -18.04 12.27 -9.75
N LEU A 136 -19.22 12.26 -10.37
CA LEU A 136 -20.41 12.86 -9.76
C LEU A 136 -21.33 11.77 -9.23
N ASP A 137 -21.62 11.83 -7.94
CA ASP A 137 -22.70 11.07 -7.30
C ASP A 137 -23.91 12.01 -7.15
N GLY A 138 -24.78 12.02 -8.16
CA GLY A 138 -25.79 13.06 -8.32
C GLY A 138 -25.16 14.43 -8.57
N SER A 139 -25.27 15.34 -7.60
CA SER A 139 -24.67 16.69 -7.66
C SER A 139 -23.40 16.83 -6.81
N VAL A 140 -22.99 15.77 -6.11
CA VAL A 140 -21.85 15.80 -5.18
C VAL A 140 -20.62 15.25 -5.88
N LYS A 141 -19.49 15.96 -5.76
CA LYS A 141 -18.21 15.49 -6.27
C LYS A 141 -17.68 14.37 -5.37
N ASP A 142 -17.36 13.24 -6.00
CA ASP A 142 -16.62 12.14 -5.42
C ASP A 142 -15.22 12.15 -6.02
N TYR A 143 -14.27 12.64 -5.24
CA TYR A 143 -12.88 12.72 -5.64
C TYR A 143 -12.15 11.38 -5.54
N LEU A 144 -12.76 10.32 -5.00
CA LEU A 144 -12.14 8.99 -5.04
C LEU A 144 -12.42 8.32 -6.40
N SER A 145 -11.39 7.65 -6.91
CA SER A 145 -11.54 6.70 -8.02
C SER A 145 -12.68 5.69 -7.75
N ALA A 146 -13.38 5.27 -8.81
CA ALA A 146 -14.54 4.38 -8.71
C ALA A 146 -14.27 3.10 -7.90
N GLY A 147 -13.05 2.56 -7.96
CA GLY A 147 -12.64 1.38 -7.20
C GLY A 147 -12.43 1.60 -5.70
N LEU A 148 -12.33 2.86 -5.27
CA LEU A 148 -11.92 3.25 -3.92
C LEU A 148 -13.04 3.95 -3.13
N THR A 149 -14.11 4.39 -3.80
CA THR A 149 -15.23 5.12 -3.18
C THR A 149 -15.88 4.40 -1.98
N GLN A 150 -15.78 3.06 -1.94
CA GLN A 150 -16.32 2.22 -0.87
C GLN A 150 -15.38 2.07 0.35
N LEU A 151 -14.11 2.45 0.22
CA LEU A 151 -13.10 2.28 1.27
C LEU A 151 -13.41 3.02 2.58
N PRO A 152 -13.93 4.26 2.58
CA PRO A 152 -14.26 4.93 3.84
C PRO A 152 -15.22 4.10 4.71
N SER A 153 -16.31 3.62 4.11
CA SER A 153 -17.29 2.78 4.80
C SER A 153 -16.70 1.42 5.20
N LEU A 154 -15.93 0.79 4.30
CA LEU A 154 -15.27 -0.49 4.57
C LEU A 154 -14.36 -0.41 5.79
N TYR A 155 -13.42 0.54 5.81
CA TYR A 155 -12.48 0.71 6.91
C TYR A 155 -13.16 1.11 8.21
N PHE A 156 -14.22 1.92 8.14
CA PHE A 156 -15.04 2.26 9.32
C PHE A 156 -15.69 1.02 9.94
N ILE A 157 -16.31 0.16 9.12
CA ILE A 157 -16.92 -1.10 9.59
C ILE A 157 -15.87 -2.00 10.25
N PHE A 158 -14.71 -2.21 9.60
CA PHE A 158 -13.64 -3.01 10.19
C PHE A 158 -13.10 -2.38 11.48
N SER A 159 -12.99 -1.04 11.55
CA SER A 159 -12.59 -0.35 12.78
C SER A 159 -13.52 -0.68 13.94
N VAL A 160 -14.85 -0.63 13.74
CA VAL A 160 -15.85 -1.03 14.73
C VAL A 160 -15.70 -2.50 15.15
N VAL A 161 -15.46 -3.39 14.19
CA VAL A 161 -15.19 -4.82 14.47
C VAL A 161 -13.95 -4.99 15.35
N TYR A 162 -12.86 -4.27 15.05
CA TYR A 162 -11.63 -4.34 15.85
C TYR A 162 -11.76 -3.67 17.22
N PHE A 163 -12.53 -2.59 17.38
CA PHE A 163 -12.86 -2.04 18.70
C PHE A 163 -13.67 -3.04 19.55
N THR A 164 -14.61 -3.74 18.92
CA THR A 164 -15.39 -4.79 19.59
C THR A 164 -14.48 -5.95 20.00
N PHE A 165 -13.58 -6.39 19.11
CA PHE A 165 -12.58 -7.40 19.42
C PHE A 165 -11.67 -6.96 20.58
N PHE A 166 -11.19 -5.71 20.58
CA PHE A 166 -10.43 -5.17 21.70
C PHE A 166 -11.21 -5.26 23.02
N GLY A 167 -12.50 -4.86 23.03
CA GLY A 167 -13.36 -4.99 24.20
C GLY A 167 -13.48 -6.43 24.71
N ILE A 168 -13.69 -7.39 23.80
CA ILE A 168 -13.75 -8.83 24.13
C ILE A 168 -12.41 -9.30 24.71
N TRP A 169 -11.29 -8.89 24.14
CA TRP A 169 -9.96 -9.29 24.61
C TRP A 169 -9.65 -8.74 26.01
N ILE A 170 -9.99 -7.48 26.27
CA ILE A 170 -9.86 -6.88 27.60
C ILE A 170 -10.73 -7.63 28.60
N PHE A 171 -11.97 -7.96 28.24
CA PHE A 171 -12.85 -8.75 29.10
C PHE A 171 -12.24 -10.13 29.45
N VAL A 172 -11.69 -10.84 28.46
CA VAL A 172 -11.01 -12.13 28.66
C VAL A 172 -9.79 -11.99 29.57
N CYS A 173 -8.97 -10.96 29.39
CA CYS A 173 -7.83 -10.66 30.26
C CYS A 173 -8.28 -10.33 31.69
N LEU A 174 -9.33 -9.52 31.86
CA LEU A 174 -9.87 -9.14 33.16
C LEU A 174 -10.51 -10.31 33.93
N LYS A 175 -11.05 -11.30 33.22
CA LYS A 175 -11.57 -12.54 33.83
C LYS A 175 -10.44 -13.45 34.32
N ASN A 176 -9.32 -13.47 33.61
CA ASN A 176 -8.19 -14.37 33.88
C ASN A 176 -6.96 -13.62 34.42
N ARG A 177 -7.12 -12.54 35.21
CA ARG A 177 -6.00 -11.63 35.57
C ARG A 177 -4.78 -12.31 36.21
N LYS A 178 -5.00 -13.43 36.90
CA LYS A 178 -3.93 -14.19 37.57
C LYS A 178 -2.92 -14.77 36.59
N VAL A 179 -3.31 -14.97 35.33
CA VAL A 179 -2.51 -15.61 34.26
C VAL A 179 -2.24 -14.66 33.09
N VAL A 180 -2.45 -13.35 33.29
CA VAL A 180 -2.17 -12.32 32.29
C VAL A 180 -0.71 -11.91 32.37
N HIS A 181 0.07 -12.32 31.36
CA HIS A 181 1.43 -11.87 31.13
C HIS A 181 1.51 -10.60 30.26
N ARG A 182 2.70 -9.96 30.22
CA ARG A 182 2.98 -8.73 29.45
C ARG A 182 2.62 -8.85 27.97
N ILE A 183 2.69 -10.05 27.39
CA ILE A 183 2.22 -10.25 26.02
C ILE A 183 0.76 -9.83 25.86
N HIS A 184 -0.15 -10.26 26.73
CA HIS A 184 -1.57 -10.04 26.48
C HIS A 184 -1.87 -8.53 26.43
N ALA A 185 -1.07 -7.72 27.13
CA ALA A 185 -1.08 -6.26 27.01
C ALA A 185 -0.53 -5.76 25.67
N LEU A 186 0.57 -6.33 25.15
CA LEU A 186 1.07 -6.04 23.79
C LEU A 186 0.08 -6.46 22.69
N MET A 187 -0.60 -7.60 22.85
CA MET A 187 -1.68 -8.04 21.98
C MET A 187 -2.87 -7.09 22.05
N ALA A 188 -3.26 -6.65 23.25
CA ALA A 188 -4.29 -5.62 23.41
C ALA A 188 -3.90 -4.32 22.69
N LEU A 189 -2.65 -3.87 22.87
CA LEU A 189 -2.09 -2.69 22.21
C LEU A 189 -2.11 -2.86 20.67
N LEU A 190 -1.77 -4.04 20.16
CA LEU A 190 -1.81 -4.33 18.73
C LEU A 190 -3.24 -4.16 18.15
N VAL A 191 -4.27 -4.69 18.82
CA VAL A 191 -5.66 -4.59 18.33
C VAL A 191 -6.17 -3.16 18.37
N ILE A 192 -5.91 -2.41 19.45
CA ILE A 192 -6.35 -1.00 19.53
C ILE A 192 -5.63 -0.14 18.48
N MET A 193 -4.34 -0.37 18.24
CA MET A 193 -3.61 0.33 17.18
C MET A 193 -4.13 -0.03 15.78
N LYS A 194 -4.56 -1.29 15.55
CA LYS A 194 -5.25 -1.68 14.30
C LYS A 194 -6.58 -0.96 14.14
N ALA A 195 -7.40 -0.87 15.20
CA ALA A 195 -8.68 -0.16 15.16
C ALA A 195 -8.51 1.34 14.87
N LEU A 196 -7.56 2.00 15.54
CA LEU A 196 -7.23 3.41 15.34
C LEU A 196 -6.65 3.68 13.96
N ASN A 197 -5.78 2.80 13.45
CA ASN A 197 -5.26 2.90 12.09
C ASN A 197 -6.39 2.87 11.05
N LEU A 198 -7.34 1.94 11.18
CA LEU A 198 -8.47 1.85 10.27
C LEU A 198 -9.44 3.02 10.39
N LEU A 199 -9.64 3.56 11.59
CA LEU A 199 -10.44 4.75 11.80
C LEU A 199 -9.79 5.96 11.09
N ALA A 200 -8.49 6.16 11.29
CA ALA A 200 -7.74 7.21 10.59
C ALA A 200 -7.75 6.99 9.06
N ALA A 201 -7.67 5.76 8.58
CA ALA A 201 -7.79 5.43 7.15
C ALA A 201 -9.18 5.78 6.60
N ALA A 202 -10.24 5.48 7.36
CA ALA A 202 -11.62 5.80 6.99
C ALA A 202 -11.83 7.32 6.89
N GLU A 203 -11.40 8.08 7.91
CA GLU A 203 -11.48 9.53 7.92
C GLU A 203 -10.66 10.16 6.79
N TYR A 204 -9.41 9.75 6.65
CA TYR A 204 -8.55 10.19 5.55
C TYR A 204 -9.20 9.99 4.18
N LYS A 205 -9.72 8.79 3.91
CA LYS A 205 -10.40 8.50 2.64
C LYS A 205 -11.71 9.25 2.50
N HIS A 206 -12.46 9.47 3.59
CA HIS A 206 -13.69 10.26 3.58
C HIS A 206 -13.42 11.74 3.26
N TYR A 207 -12.41 12.34 3.89
CA TYR A 207 -12.02 13.72 3.59
C TYR A 207 -11.53 13.86 2.15
N VAL A 208 -10.67 12.96 1.68
CA VAL A 208 -10.27 12.96 0.26
C VAL A 208 -11.48 12.84 -0.64
N LYS A 209 -12.43 11.94 -0.35
CA LYS A 209 -13.67 11.76 -1.12
C LYS A 209 -14.47 13.05 -1.29
N VAL A 210 -14.60 13.85 -0.23
CA VAL A 210 -15.50 15.01 -0.19
C VAL A 210 -14.78 16.32 -0.57
N THR A 211 -13.53 16.50 -0.14
CA THR A 211 -12.80 17.76 -0.31
C THR A 211 -11.68 17.67 -1.36
N GLY A 212 -11.36 16.48 -1.85
CA GLY A 212 -10.26 16.24 -2.79
C GLY A 212 -8.87 16.27 -2.16
N THR A 213 -8.76 16.52 -0.84
CA THR A 213 -7.47 16.70 -0.15
C THR A 213 -7.49 16.09 1.27
N PRO A 214 -6.34 15.59 1.79
CA PRO A 214 -6.26 14.86 3.05
C PRO A 214 -6.49 15.66 4.32
N HIS A 215 -6.26 16.97 4.31
CA HIS A 215 -6.33 17.85 5.49
C HIS A 215 -5.54 17.37 6.73
N GLY A 216 -4.46 16.59 6.54
CA GLY A 216 -3.59 16.12 7.62
C GLY A 216 -3.97 14.77 8.26
N TRP A 217 -5.10 14.16 7.87
CA TRP A 217 -5.50 12.83 8.36
C TRP A 217 -4.58 11.70 7.88
N ASP A 218 -3.93 11.90 6.73
CA ASP A 218 -2.89 11.04 6.20
C ASP A 218 -1.74 10.85 7.19
N VAL A 219 -1.35 11.89 7.93
CA VAL A 219 -0.30 11.82 8.95
C VAL A 219 -0.67 10.85 10.07
N LEU A 220 -1.90 10.93 10.61
CA LEU A 220 -2.38 10.03 11.66
C LEU A 220 -2.48 8.58 11.15
N PHE A 221 -2.99 8.41 9.94
CA PHE A 221 -3.03 7.10 9.28
C PHE A 221 -1.63 6.47 9.21
N TYR A 222 -0.62 7.21 8.74
CA TYR A 222 0.75 6.73 8.62
C TYR A 222 1.42 6.45 9.97
N ILE A 223 1.21 7.29 10.99
CA ILE A 223 1.73 7.07 12.35
C ILE A 223 1.16 5.76 12.93
N PHE A 224 -0.16 5.59 12.89
CA PHE A 224 -0.78 4.38 13.41
C PHE A 224 -0.42 3.15 12.58
N GLN A 225 -0.26 3.30 11.26
CA GLN A 225 0.20 2.22 10.38
C GLN A 225 1.59 1.74 10.79
N PHE A 226 2.51 2.68 10.98
CA PHE A 226 3.87 2.38 11.39
C PHE A 226 3.91 1.61 12.72
N ILE A 227 3.27 2.16 13.75
CA ILE A 227 3.24 1.55 15.08
C ILE A 227 2.58 0.16 15.02
N ARG A 228 1.45 0.03 14.30
CA ARG A 228 0.75 -1.25 14.13
C ARG A 228 1.65 -2.31 13.50
N VAL A 229 2.37 -1.98 12.43
CA VAL A 229 3.21 -2.97 11.74
C VAL A 229 4.37 -3.40 12.62
N VAL A 230 5.04 -2.47 13.29
CA VAL A 230 6.12 -2.78 14.25
C VAL A 230 5.61 -3.66 15.40
N LEU A 231 4.46 -3.34 15.96
CA LEU A 231 3.82 -4.15 17.01
C LEU A 231 3.45 -5.55 16.51
N LEU A 232 2.91 -5.68 15.30
CA LEU A 232 2.51 -6.96 14.72
C LEU A 232 3.70 -7.92 14.63
N PHE A 233 4.81 -7.44 14.06
CA PHE A 233 6.01 -8.25 13.94
C PHE A 233 6.63 -8.54 15.31
N THR A 234 6.65 -7.56 16.21
CA THR A 234 7.12 -7.77 17.59
C THR A 234 6.31 -8.88 18.26
N VAL A 235 4.98 -8.87 18.18
CA VAL A 235 4.11 -9.92 18.75
C VAL A 235 4.38 -11.27 18.10
N ILE A 236 4.46 -11.36 16.76
CA ILE A 236 4.76 -12.62 16.05
C ILE A 236 6.08 -13.23 16.52
N ILE A 237 7.11 -12.39 16.66
CA ILE A 237 8.44 -12.79 17.10
C ILE A 237 8.39 -13.28 18.56
N LEU A 238 7.78 -12.50 19.45
CA LEU A 238 7.67 -12.85 20.87
C LEU A 238 6.93 -14.18 21.09
N ILE A 239 5.87 -14.42 20.31
CA ILE A 239 5.17 -15.71 20.27
C ILE A 239 6.13 -16.80 19.78
N GLY A 240 6.81 -16.55 18.65
CA GLY A 240 7.67 -17.52 17.99
C GLY A 240 8.89 -17.95 18.80
N THR A 241 9.35 -17.13 19.74
CA THR A 241 10.45 -17.43 20.67
C THR A 241 9.95 -17.90 22.05
N GLY A 242 8.64 -18.12 22.22
CA GLY A 242 8.07 -18.64 23.47
C GLY A 242 8.08 -17.65 24.64
N TRP A 243 7.95 -16.33 24.40
CA TRP A 243 7.91 -15.30 25.45
C TRP A 243 9.19 -15.08 26.27
N SER A 244 10.17 -15.97 26.14
CA SER A 244 11.52 -15.89 26.72
C SER A 244 12.29 -14.62 26.38
N PHE A 245 11.85 -13.81 25.40
CA PHE A 245 12.45 -12.52 25.04
C PHE A 245 12.42 -11.48 26.18
N LEU A 246 11.52 -11.63 27.17
CA LEU A 246 11.51 -10.79 28.37
C LEU A 246 12.51 -11.28 29.44
N ASN A 247 13.12 -12.44 29.26
CA ASN A 247 14.22 -12.94 30.08
C ASN A 247 15.58 -12.51 29.48
N PRO A 248 16.56 -12.09 30.30
CA PRO A 248 17.84 -11.55 29.84
C PRO A 248 18.79 -12.58 29.17
N PHE A 249 18.39 -13.85 29.03
CA PHE A 249 19.22 -14.96 28.55
C PHE A 249 18.91 -15.37 27.10
N LEU A 250 18.99 -14.41 26.17
CA LEU A 250 18.81 -14.67 24.73
C LEU A 250 19.96 -15.50 24.14
N GLN A 251 19.65 -16.46 23.26
CA GLN A 251 20.62 -17.00 22.31
C GLN A 251 21.01 -15.89 21.32
N GLU A 252 22.31 -15.57 21.24
CA GLU A 252 22.82 -14.44 20.44
C GLU A 252 22.41 -14.46 18.96
N ARG A 253 22.10 -15.64 18.40
CA ARG A 253 21.67 -15.82 17.01
C ARG A 253 20.28 -15.25 16.74
N GLU A 254 19.30 -15.52 17.60
CA GLU A 254 17.91 -15.07 17.41
C GLU A 254 17.82 -13.55 17.55
N LYS A 255 18.51 -12.98 18.55
CA LYS A 255 18.61 -11.53 18.75
C LYS A 255 19.21 -10.80 17.53
N LYS A 256 20.23 -11.38 16.87
CA LYS A 256 20.86 -10.79 15.67
C LYS A 256 19.93 -10.76 14.46
N VAL A 257 19.14 -11.81 14.24
CA VAL A 257 18.15 -11.82 13.14
C VAL A 257 17.10 -10.73 13.37
N LEU A 258 16.59 -10.61 14.60
CA LEU A 258 15.58 -9.61 14.96
C LEU A 258 16.09 -8.17 14.83
N MET A 259 17.33 -7.94 15.23
CA MET A 259 18.00 -6.64 15.09
C MET A 259 18.14 -6.21 13.62
N ILE A 260 18.08 -7.14 12.66
CA ILE A 260 18.13 -6.84 11.22
C ILE A 260 16.72 -6.73 10.64
N VAL A 261 15.83 -7.67 10.99
CA VAL A 261 14.49 -7.77 10.41
C VAL A 261 13.60 -6.58 10.81
N ILE A 262 13.65 -6.14 12.08
CA ILE A 262 12.81 -5.03 12.56
C ILE A 262 13.18 -3.70 11.87
N PRO A 263 14.45 -3.27 11.81
CA PRO A 263 14.82 -2.07 11.07
C PRO A 263 14.55 -2.17 9.57
N LEU A 264 14.72 -3.35 8.97
CA LEU A 264 14.41 -3.56 7.55
C LEU A 264 12.91 -3.38 7.27
N GLN A 265 12.04 -3.91 8.14
CA GLN A 265 10.59 -3.72 8.04
C GLN A 265 10.18 -2.26 8.25
N VAL A 266 10.82 -1.58 9.19
CA VAL A 266 10.65 -0.14 9.40
C VAL A 266 11.01 0.62 8.12
N LEU A 267 12.17 0.34 7.52
CA LEU A 267 12.63 0.97 6.29
C LEU A 267 11.68 0.70 5.12
N ALA A 268 11.22 -0.54 4.95
CA ALA A 268 10.27 -0.93 3.91
C ALA A 268 8.93 -0.21 4.06
N ASN A 269 8.40 -0.11 5.28
CA ASN A 269 7.16 0.64 5.54
C ASN A 269 7.33 2.13 5.25
N VAL A 270 8.43 2.75 5.71
CA VAL A 270 8.72 4.17 5.44
C VAL A 270 8.84 4.42 3.93
N ALA A 271 9.53 3.54 3.22
CA ALA A 271 9.71 3.69 1.78
C ALA A 271 8.38 3.52 1.01
N SER A 272 7.53 2.58 1.43
CA SER A 272 6.17 2.41 0.87
C SER A 272 5.34 3.69 1.02
N VAL A 273 5.41 4.37 2.17
CA VAL A 273 4.74 5.66 2.40
C VAL A 273 5.27 6.73 1.45
N VAL A 274 6.60 6.87 1.34
CA VAL A 274 7.23 7.90 0.48
C VAL A 274 6.84 7.73 -0.99
N ILE A 275 6.75 6.50 -1.49
CA ILE A 275 6.28 6.24 -2.87
C ILE A 275 4.81 6.56 -3.06
N GLY A 276 3.99 6.22 -2.05
CA GLY A 276 2.57 6.51 -2.04
C GLY A 276 2.24 8.01 -2.08
N GLU A 277 3.16 8.85 -1.61
CA GLU A 277 3.08 10.32 -1.63
C GLU A 277 3.74 10.95 -2.86
N THR A 278 4.88 10.44 -3.32
CA THR A 278 5.60 11.00 -4.48
C THR A 278 4.89 10.77 -5.82
N GLY A 279 4.02 9.75 -5.89
CA GLY A 279 3.16 9.49 -7.06
C GLY A 279 3.92 9.03 -8.31
N PRO A 280 3.20 8.61 -9.36
CA PRO A 280 3.79 8.05 -10.59
C PRO A 280 4.58 9.07 -11.42
N PHE A 281 4.53 10.34 -11.04
CA PHE A 281 5.27 11.44 -11.64
C PHE A 281 6.80 11.32 -11.45
N PHE A 282 7.24 10.66 -10.37
CA PHE A 282 8.66 10.45 -10.08
C PHE A 282 9.32 9.50 -11.10
N LYS A 283 10.49 9.89 -11.62
CA LYS A 283 11.18 9.22 -12.76
C LYS A 283 11.39 7.71 -12.58
N ASP A 284 11.61 7.26 -11.35
CA ASP A 284 11.88 5.85 -11.05
C ASP A 284 10.72 5.15 -10.30
N TRP A 285 9.51 5.72 -10.29
CA TRP A 285 8.39 5.21 -9.49
C TRP A 285 8.07 3.72 -9.76
N VAL A 286 8.08 3.31 -11.04
CA VAL A 286 7.84 1.91 -11.44
C VAL A 286 8.98 0.99 -10.97
N ILE A 287 10.23 1.43 -11.11
CA ILE A 287 11.42 0.65 -10.70
C ILE A 287 11.41 0.47 -9.19
N TRP A 288 11.12 1.54 -8.44
CA TRP A 288 11.01 1.48 -6.99
C TRP A 288 9.91 0.51 -6.57
N ASN A 289 8.70 0.59 -7.13
CA ASN A 289 7.63 -0.38 -6.83
C ASN A 289 8.04 -1.84 -7.08
N GLN A 290 8.74 -2.12 -8.17
CA GLN A 290 9.27 -3.46 -8.45
C GLN A 290 10.35 -3.89 -7.45
N VAL A 291 11.24 -2.98 -7.06
CA VAL A 291 12.26 -3.21 -6.03
C VAL A 291 11.62 -3.47 -4.66
N PHE A 292 10.55 -2.77 -4.29
CA PHE A 292 9.84 -3.02 -3.03
C PHE A 292 9.10 -4.35 -3.02
N LEU A 293 8.49 -4.73 -4.14
CA LEU A 293 7.90 -6.06 -4.27
C LEU A 293 8.95 -7.15 -4.10
N LEU A 294 10.12 -6.99 -4.72
CA LEU A 294 11.24 -7.92 -4.55
C LEU A 294 11.76 -7.93 -3.11
N ALA A 295 11.88 -6.77 -2.47
CA ALA A 295 12.28 -6.65 -1.08
C ALA A 295 11.27 -7.31 -0.12
N ASP A 296 9.98 -7.16 -0.37
CA ASP A 296 8.91 -7.82 0.40
C ASP A 296 8.97 -9.34 0.26
N ILE A 297 9.23 -9.86 -0.95
CA ILE A 297 9.45 -11.29 -1.18
C ILE A 297 10.68 -11.78 -0.41
N ILE A 298 11.80 -11.05 -0.49
CA ILE A 298 13.03 -11.37 0.24
C ILE A 298 12.79 -11.33 1.76
N CYS A 299 12.03 -10.35 2.26
CA CYS A 299 11.67 -10.24 3.67
C CYS A 299 10.79 -11.43 4.11
N CYS A 300 9.83 -11.84 3.29
CA CYS A 300 9.02 -13.04 3.54
C CYS A 300 9.91 -14.29 3.63
N CYS A 301 10.85 -14.48 2.70
CA CYS A 301 11.82 -15.58 2.74
C CYS A 301 12.73 -15.51 3.98
N ALA A 302 13.16 -14.31 4.37
CA ALA A 302 14.00 -14.09 5.54
C ALA A 302 13.26 -14.37 6.86
N ILE A 303 11.94 -14.15 6.93
CA ILE A 303 11.12 -14.54 8.09
C ILE A 303 10.92 -16.06 8.14
N ILE A 304 10.82 -16.73 6.97
CA ILE A 304 10.65 -18.18 6.90
C ILE A 304 11.92 -18.93 7.35
N PHE A 305 13.12 -18.39 7.10
CA PHE A 305 14.37 -19.08 7.41
C PHE A 305 14.58 -19.41 8.91
N PRO A 306 14.43 -18.45 9.86
CA PRO A 306 14.46 -18.72 11.30
C PRO A 306 13.39 -19.71 11.76
N ILE A 307 12.21 -19.69 11.11
CA ILE A 307 11.10 -20.59 11.43
C ILE A 307 11.44 -22.02 11.03
N VAL A 308 11.96 -22.23 9.81
CA VAL A 308 12.40 -23.55 9.35
C VAL A 308 13.57 -24.06 10.20
N TRP A 309 14.47 -23.17 10.59
CA TRP A 309 15.59 -23.50 11.47
C TRP A 309 15.12 -23.91 12.88
N SER A 310 14.22 -23.16 13.49
CA SER A 310 13.61 -23.48 14.80
C SER A 310 12.91 -24.85 14.78
N ILE A 311 12.17 -25.17 13.72
CA ILE A 311 11.55 -26.49 13.55
C ILE A 311 12.62 -27.60 13.46
N ARG A 312 13.74 -27.37 12.77
CA ARG A 312 14.83 -28.35 12.66
C ARG A 312 15.53 -28.56 14.00
N SER A 313 15.87 -27.50 14.74
CA SER A 313 16.53 -27.62 16.04
C SER A 313 15.63 -28.31 17.07
N LEU A 314 14.34 -27.99 17.11
CA LEU A 314 13.39 -28.64 18.00
C LEU A 314 13.20 -30.13 17.63
N ARG A 315 13.22 -30.48 16.34
CA ARG A 315 13.15 -31.87 15.86
C ARG A 315 14.43 -32.66 16.14
N GLU A 316 15.58 -31.99 16.20
CA GLU A 316 16.85 -32.61 16.57
C GLU A 316 16.90 -32.87 18.09
N ALA A 317 16.46 -31.91 18.91
CA ALA A 317 16.34 -32.08 20.36
C ALA A 317 15.38 -33.22 20.75
N SER A 318 14.25 -33.37 20.05
CA SER A 318 13.27 -34.43 20.30
C SER A 318 13.73 -35.84 19.90
N LYS A 319 14.83 -35.97 19.12
CA LYS A 319 15.40 -37.27 18.73
C LYS A 319 16.42 -37.78 19.73
N THR A 320 17.12 -36.86 20.40
CA THR A 320 18.07 -37.17 21.47
C THR A 320 17.36 -37.48 22.78
N ASP A 321 16.18 -36.90 23.01
CA ASP A 321 15.38 -37.19 24.19
C ASP A 321 14.39 -38.33 23.92
N LYS A 322 14.43 -39.37 24.74
CA LYS A 322 13.78 -40.66 24.48
C LYS A 322 12.27 -40.55 24.73
N ALA A 323 11.56 -39.97 23.77
CA ALA A 323 10.10 -39.92 23.67
C ALA A 323 9.38 -39.44 24.94
N ASP A 324 9.58 -38.19 25.33
CA ASP A 324 8.62 -37.53 26.23
C ASP A 324 7.46 -36.93 25.43
N ARG A 325 6.21 -37.23 25.84
CA ARG A 325 4.98 -36.84 25.12
C ARG A 325 4.75 -35.33 25.12
N THR A 326 5.31 -34.64 26.10
CA THR A 326 5.34 -33.19 26.26
C THR A 326 6.09 -32.52 25.10
N SER A 327 7.35 -32.89 24.82
CA SER A 327 8.17 -32.28 23.75
C SER A 327 7.58 -32.37 22.34
N ILE A 328 6.89 -33.48 22.02
CA ILE A 328 6.21 -33.67 20.73
C ILE A 328 4.98 -32.76 20.60
N THR A 329 4.26 -32.55 21.70
CA THR A 329 3.06 -31.69 21.76
C THR A 329 3.45 -30.21 21.61
N GLN A 330 4.55 -29.78 22.24
CA GLN A 330 5.17 -28.47 22.02
C GLN A 330 5.49 -28.23 20.53
N LEU A 331 6.15 -29.20 19.89
CA LEU A 331 6.54 -29.13 18.48
C LEU A 331 5.34 -28.95 17.54
N THR A 332 4.22 -29.61 17.82
CA THR A 332 2.98 -29.47 17.02
C THR A 332 2.29 -28.12 17.21
N LEU A 333 2.29 -27.58 18.44
CA LEU A 333 1.72 -26.28 18.79
C LEU A 333 2.43 -25.12 18.07
N PHE A 334 3.77 -25.14 18.08
CA PHE A 334 4.60 -24.15 17.38
C PHE A 334 4.47 -24.29 15.86
N ARG A 335 4.44 -25.52 15.33
CA ARG A 335 4.21 -25.76 13.89
C ARG A 335 2.89 -25.17 13.41
N GLN A 336 1.81 -25.30 14.18
CA GLN A 336 0.52 -24.73 13.80
C GLN A 336 0.54 -23.21 13.80
N PHE A 337 1.15 -22.58 14.80
CA PHE A 337 1.37 -21.13 14.82
C PHE A 337 2.14 -20.65 13.59
N TYR A 338 3.25 -21.31 13.27
CA TYR A 338 4.07 -20.94 12.11
C TYR A 338 3.36 -21.12 10.78
N ILE A 339 2.58 -22.19 10.59
CA ILE A 339 1.76 -22.38 9.38
C ILE A 339 0.77 -21.23 9.23
N VAL A 340 0.12 -20.82 10.32
CA VAL A 340 -0.83 -19.70 10.32
C VAL A 340 -0.13 -18.38 9.97
N VAL A 341 1.04 -18.10 10.56
CA VAL A 341 1.84 -16.89 10.26
C VAL A 341 2.31 -16.88 8.80
N ILE A 342 2.88 -17.98 8.30
CA ILE A 342 3.34 -18.09 6.92
C ILE A 342 2.17 -17.93 5.95
N GLY A 343 1.04 -18.58 6.23
CA GLY A 343 -0.18 -18.45 5.43
C GLY A 343 -0.68 -17.01 5.37
N TYR A 344 -0.73 -16.31 6.51
CA TYR A 344 -1.12 -14.90 6.58
C TYR A 344 -0.16 -13.98 5.82
N LEU A 345 1.16 -14.12 5.99
CA LEU A 345 2.15 -13.30 5.29
C LEU A 345 2.12 -13.56 3.77
N CYS A 346 2.05 -14.82 3.35
CA CYS A 346 1.95 -15.19 1.93
C CYS A 346 0.67 -14.61 1.30
N PHE A 347 -0.46 -14.75 1.98
CA PHE A 347 -1.73 -14.22 1.49
C PHE A 347 -1.68 -12.69 1.36
N THR A 348 -1.28 -11.97 2.41
CA THR A 348 -1.28 -10.50 2.41
C THR A 348 -0.22 -9.88 1.49
N ARG A 349 0.92 -10.55 1.25
CA ARG A 349 1.98 -10.00 0.40
C ARG A 349 1.89 -10.42 -1.06
N ILE A 350 1.49 -11.65 -1.32
CA ILE A 350 1.44 -12.20 -2.69
C ILE A 350 0.01 -12.16 -3.23
N VAL A 351 -0.94 -12.74 -2.51
CA VAL A 351 -2.32 -12.91 -3.01
C VAL A 351 -3.04 -11.57 -3.10
N VAL A 352 -2.95 -10.72 -2.07
CA VAL A 352 -3.58 -9.38 -2.11
C VAL A 352 -2.96 -8.50 -3.20
N PHE A 353 -1.64 -8.56 -3.41
CA PHE A 353 -0.99 -7.85 -4.52
C PHE A 353 -1.46 -8.36 -5.88
N ALA A 354 -1.56 -9.69 -6.05
CA ALA A 354 -2.11 -10.28 -7.27
C ALA A 354 -3.57 -9.86 -7.49
N LEU A 355 -4.40 -9.86 -6.44
CA LEU A 355 -5.78 -9.37 -6.49
C LEU A 355 -5.84 -7.90 -6.91
N TRP A 356 -4.95 -7.05 -6.38
CA TRP A 356 -4.88 -5.64 -6.76
C TRP A 356 -4.51 -5.45 -8.23
N THR A 357 -3.65 -6.33 -8.76
CA THR A 357 -3.18 -6.28 -10.16
C THR A 357 -4.22 -6.81 -11.15
N ILE A 358 -5.00 -7.84 -10.79
CA ILE A 358 -5.97 -8.48 -11.70
C ILE A 358 -7.39 -7.94 -11.55
N ALA A 359 -7.70 -7.31 -10.42
CA ALA A 359 -9.03 -6.76 -10.19
C ALA A 359 -9.31 -5.65 -11.20
N ALA A 360 -10.45 -5.74 -11.88
CA ALA A 360 -10.91 -4.61 -12.67
C ALA A 360 -10.99 -3.36 -11.79
N TYR A 361 -10.71 -2.20 -12.36
CA TYR A 361 -10.55 -0.94 -11.62
C TYR A 361 -11.71 -0.61 -10.66
N LYS A 362 -12.95 -1.04 -10.96
CA LYS A 362 -14.14 -0.86 -10.11
C LYS A 362 -14.15 -1.73 -8.85
N TYR A 363 -13.41 -2.84 -8.83
CA TYR A 363 -13.38 -3.82 -7.75
C TYR A 363 -12.10 -3.75 -6.92
N LEU A 364 -11.34 -2.65 -7.02
CA LEU A 364 -10.10 -2.49 -6.26
C LEU A 364 -10.31 -2.53 -4.74
N TRP A 365 -11.48 -2.13 -4.25
CA TRP A 365 -11.88 -2.26 -2.85
C TRP A 365 -11.94 -3.72 -2.38
N VAL A 366 -12.13 -4.70 -3.28
CA VAL A 366 -12.18 -6.13 -2.93
C VAL A 366 -10.82 -6.64 -2.43
N ALA A 367 -9.72 -6.18 -3.04
CA ALA A 367 -8.38 -6.52 -2.56
C ALA A 367 -8.15 -6.01 -1.12
N ASN A 368 -8.59 -4.78 -0.83
CA ASN A 368 -8.53 -4.20 0.51
C ASN A 368 -9.43 -4.96 1.50
N ALA A 369 -10.64 -5.34 1.08
CA ALA A 369 -11.52 -6.16 1.90
C ALA A 369 -10.91 -7.53 2.21
N ALA A 370 -10.31 -8.18 1.21
CA ALA A 370 -9.63 -9.47 1.40
C ALA A 370 -8.44 -9.36 2.37
N GLU A 371 -7.64 -8.30 2.29
CA GLU A 371 -6.55 -8.03 3.24
C GLU A 371 -7.07 -7.91 4.67
N GLU A 372 -8.15 -7.16 4.88
CA GLU A 372 -8.74 -6.96 6.20
C GLU A 372 -9.41 -8.22 6.75
N ILE A 373 -10.09 -9.01 5.90
CA ILE A 373 -10.66 -10.31 6.28
C ILE A 373 -9.56 -11.27 6.72
N ALA A 374 -8.48 -11.38 5.93
CA ALA A 374 -7.34 -12.24 6.27
C ALA A 374 -6.65 -11.77 7.56
N SER A 375 -6.50 -10.47 7.75
CA SER A 375 -5.99 -9.88 8.99
C SER A 375 -6.87 -10.20 10.19
N LEU A 376 -8.19 -10.07 10.06
CA LEU A 376 -9.13 -10.37 11.14
C LEU A 376 -9.10 -11.87 11.50
N ALA A 377 -9.09 -12.75 10.50
CA ALA A 377 -8.97 -14.19 10.70
C ALA A 377 -7.64 -14.56 11.39
N PHE A 378 -6.53 -13.97 10.94
CA PHE A 378 -5.23 -14.14 11.58
C PHE A 378 -5.27 -13.71 13.05
N TYR A 379 -5.81 -12.52 13.35
CA TYR A 379 -5.88 -12.01 14.72
C TYR A 379 -6.78 -12.92 15.56
N ALA A 380 -7.94 -13.34 15.05
CA ALA A 380 -8.83 -14.25 15.78
C ALA A 380 -8.14 -15.58 16.14
N VAL A 381 -7.41 -16.19 15.20
CA VAL A 381 -6.68 -17.44 15.43
C VAL A 381 -5.56 -17.25 16.44
N ILE A 382 -4.72 -16.22 16.28
CA ILE A 382 -3.62 -15.94 17.21
C ILE A 382 -4.15 -15.67 18.62
N PHE A 383 -5.18 -14.85 18.76
CA PHE A 383 -5.73 -14.50 20.06
C PHE A 383 -6.43 -15.68 20.72
N TYR A 384 -7.03 -16.58 19.94
CA TYR A 384 -7.59 -17.82 20.44
C TYR A 384 -6.51 -18.78 20.94
N MET A 385 -5.41 -18.94 20.20
CA MET A 385 -4.30 -19.84 20.56
C MET A 385 -3.56 -19.34 21.81
N PHE A 386 -3.33 -18.02 21.91
CA PHE A 386 -2.56 -17.38 22.98
C PHE A 386 -3.42 -16.66 24.02
N ARG A 387 -4.66 -17.13 24.23
CA ARG A 387 -5.54 -16.58 25.27
C ARG A 387 -5.00 -16.90 26.68
N PRO A 388 -5.27 -16.04 27.68
CA PRO A 388 -4.87 -16.30 29.07
C PRO A 388 -5.74 -17.42 29.67
N VAL A 389 -5.16 -18.59 29.94
CA VAL A 389 -5.81 -19.78 30.53
C VAL A 389 -4.85 -20.41 31.56
N GLU A 390 -5.38 -20.88 32.69
CA GLU A 390 -4.61 -21.46 33.81
C GLU A 390 -3.75 -22.68 33.44
N ARG A 391 -4.11 -23.42 32.38
CA ARG A 391 -3.30 -24.49 31.79
C ARG A 391 -3.25 -24.31 30.28
N ASN A 392 -2.57 -23.27 29.80
CA ASN A 392 -2.25 -23.20 28.38
C ASN A 392 -0.99 -24.03 28.12
N GLU A 393 -1.07 -25.05 27.27
CA GLU A 393 0.07 -25.87 26.87
C GLU A 393 1.18 -25.02 26.23
N TYR A 394 0.88 -23.81 25.73
CA TYR A 394 1.89 -22.85 25.26
C TYR A 394 2.72 -22.19 26.39
N PHE A 395 2.22 -22.12 27.63
CA PHE A 395 2.88 -21.43 28.76
C PHE A 395 3.61 -22.38 29.72
N LEU A 396 3.24 -23.66 29.76
CA LEU A 396 3.88 -24.67 30.62
C LEU A 396 5.29 -25.08 30.15
N LEU A 397 5.73 -24.60 28.98
CA LEU A 397 6.96 -25.03 28.31
C LEU A 397 8.19 -24.21 28.69
N ASP A 398 7.99 -23.14 29.45
CA ASP A 398 9.02 -22.16 29.85
C ASP A 398 9.44 -22.36 31.33
N GLU A 399 8.78 -23.29 32.05
CA GLU A 399 9.07 -23.63 33.47
C GLU A 399 9.98 -24.87 33.65
N GLU A 400 10.45 -25.49 32.57
CA GLU A 400 11.54 -26.48 32.53
C GLU A 400 12.78 -25.90 31.86
#